data_AF-A0A0K9Y318-F1
#
_entry.id   AF-A0A0K9Y318-F1
#
_cell.length_a   1.000
_cell.length_b   1.000
_cell.length_c   1.000
_cell.angle_alpha   90.00
_cell.angle_beta   90.00
_cell.angle_gamma   90.00
#
_symmetry.space_group_name_H-M   'P 1'
#
loop_
_entity.id
_entity.type
_entity.pdbx_description
1 polymer ?
#
loop_
_entity_poly.entity_id
_entity_poly.type
_entity_poly.pdbx_seq_one_letter_code
_entity_poly.pdbx_strand_id
1 'polypeptide(L)'
;MIKLSDYLDYLNNEIIQARKRADENAVAIAKEYAKHPYLKYFTAPRYALPSVKMDIPLKITDIDSDSKYNFKLNEDQLIGEVNERIRLVNREKKLNIQEITKKQIQNDDFKTLFKKLESNDQKFGKLPVAEVMKVDLKTKIQALNTGVFRPQDGSADAEVNELKDIFSNVLLNKYTLVNSKLNNIYIDPNTNSAEDKDKLFINLQVTMEAEGIKVLSYKDKDGNEVEQITFE
;
A
#
# COMPACT_ATOMS: atom_id res chain seq x y z
N MET A 1 -10.09 7.59 9.45
CA MET A 1 -9.32 7.92 8.23
C MET A 1 -10.20 7.61 7.04
N ILE A 2 -10.27 8.51 6.05
CA ILE A 2 -11.16 8.37 4.89
C ILE A 2 -10.30 7.86 3.72
N LYS A 3 -10.78 6.89 2.94
CA LYS A 3 -10.07 6.48 1.73
C LYS A 3 -10.25 7.53 0.64
N LEU A 4 -9.21 7.76 -0.13
CA LEU A 4 -9.27 8.67 -1.27
C LEU A 4 -10.36 8.24 -2.28
N SER A 5 -10.53 6.94 -2.50
CA SER A 5 -11.60 6.39 -3.35
C SER A 5 -12.98 6.83 -2.89
N ASP A 6 -13.27 6.64 -1.60
CA ASP A 6 -14.58 6.92 -1.03
C ASP A 6 -14.88 8.43 -1.05
N TYR A 7 -13.84 9.25 -0.85
CA TYR A 7 -13.94 10.70 -0.96
C TYR A 7 -14.23 11.16 -2.39
N LEU A 8 -13.56 10.57 -3.39
CA LEU A 8 -13.80 10.86 -4.80
C LEU A 8 -15.21 10.43 -5.23
N ASP A 9 -15.67 9.26 -4.78
CA ASP A 9 -17.02 8.77 -5.04
C ASP A 9 -18.07 9.70 -4.43
N TYR A 10 -17.86 10.14 -3.19
CA TYR A 10 -18.72 11.13 -2.53
C TYR A 10 -18.77 12.45 -3.30
N LEU A 11 -17.60 12.99 -3.68
CA LEU A 11 -17.48 14.23 -4.42
C LEU A 11 -18.20 14.16 -5.78
N ASN A 12 -18.04 13.04 -6.50
CA ASN A 12 -18.73 12.80 -7.76
C ASN A 12 -20.25 12.80 -7.56
N ASN A 13 -20.75 12.10 -6.53
CA ASN A 13 -22.18 12.06 -6.23
C ASN A 13 -22.77 13.44 -5.91
N GLU A 14 -22.09 14.26 -5.10
CA GLU A 14 -22.55 15.62 -4.81
C GLU A 14 -22.64 16.50 -6.06
N ILE A 15 -21.71 16.32 -7.00
CA ILE A 15 -21.70 17.09 -8.25
C ILE A 15 -22.80 16.64 -9.20
N ILE A 16 -23.09 15.34 -9.26
CA ILE A 16 -24.25 14.80 -9.97
C ILE A 16 -25.55 15.39 -9.39
N GLN A 17 -25.68 15.44 -8.06
CA GLN A 17 -26.85 16.05 -7.42
C GLN A 17 -26.96 17.55 -7.70
N ALA A 18 -25.84 18.29 -7.68
CA ALA A 18 -25.82 19.70 -8.01
C ALA A 18 -26.28 19.97 -9.46
N ARG A 19 -25.83 19.15 -10.42
CA ARG A 19 -26.26 19.21 -11.83
C ARG A 19 -27.75 18.95 -11.96
N LYS A 20 -28.24 17.86 -11.36
CA LYS A 20 -29.65 17.50 -11.37
C LYS A 20 -30.53 18.66 -10.86
N ARG A 21 -30.15 19.27 -9.73
CA ARG A 21 -30.87 20.43 -9.17
C ARG A 21 -30.85 21.65 -10.09
N ALA A 22 -29.73 21.89 -10.78
CA ALA A 22 -29.62 22.99 -11.75
C ALA A 22 -30.58 22.77 -12.94
N ASP A 23 -30.65 21.54 -13.45
CA ASP A 23 -31.55 21.18 -14.55
C ASP A 23 -33.03 21.26 -14.13
N GLU A 24 -33.38 20.74 -12.95
CA GLU A 24 -34.73 20.84 -12.38
C GLU A 24 -35.17 22.30 -12.23
N ASN A 25 -34.27 23.17 -11.75
CA ASN A 25 -34.53 24.61 -11.65
C ASN A 25 -34.71 25.26 -13.03
N ALA A 26 -33.90 24.89 -14.03
CA ALA A 26 -34.04 25.40 -15.39
C ALA A 26 -35.41 25.02 -15.98
N VAL A 27 -35.88 23.78 -15.75
CA VAL A 27 -37.22 23.33 -16.15
C VAL A 27 -38.31 24.13 -15.44
N ALA A 28 -38.15 24.41 -14.15
CA ALA A 28 -39.11 25.23 -13.39
C ALA A 28 -39.21 26.65 -13.96
N ILE A 29 -38.08 27.30 -14.21
CA ILE A 29 -38.03 28.65 -14.80
C ILE A 29 -38.65 28.66 -16.20
N ALA A 30 -38.36 27.66 -17.03
CA ALA A 30 -38.95 27.55 -18.36
C ALA A 30 -40.48 27.46 -18.32
N LYS A 31 -41.03 26.72 -17.34
CA LYS A 31 -42.48 26.64 -17.11
C LYS A 31 -43.08 27.99 -16.71
N GLU A 32 -42.36 28.81 -15.94
CA GLU A 32 -42.80 30.17 -15.59
C GLU A 32 -42.76 31.12 -16.78
N TYR A 33 -41.70 31.07 -17.58
CA TYR A 33 -41.56 31.88 -18.80
C TYR A 33 -42.71 31.61 -19.77
N ALA A 34 -43.04 30.33 -19.98
CA ALA A 34 -44.13 29.92 -20.86
C ALA A 34 -45.51 30.49 -20.45
N LYS A 35 -45.73 30.74 -19.14
CA LYS A 35 -46.99 31.29 -18.62
C LYS A 35 -47.07 32.82 -18.73
N HIS A 36 -45.95 33.51 -18.86
CA HIS A 36 -45.94 34.98 -18.85
C HIS A 36 -46.30 35.57 -20.22
N PRO A 37 -47.15 36.63 -20.29
CA PRO A 37 -47.61 37.21 -21.56
C PRO A 37 -46.51 37.61 -22.54
N TYR A 38 -45.38 38.08 -22.01
CA TYR A 38 -44.23 38.54 -22.80
C TYR A 38 -43.03 37.59 -22.78
N LEU A 39 -42.76 36.88 -21.66
CA LEU A 39 -41.54 36.06 -21.54
C LEU A 39 -41.64 34.74 -22.28
N LYS A 40 -42.86 34.32 -22.68
CA LYS A 40 -43.07 33.11 -23.49
C LYS A 40 -42.37 33.12 -24.85
N TYR A 41 -41.99 34.29 -25.35
CA TYR A 41 -41.23 34.46 -26.59
C TYR A 41 -39.71 34.48 -26.38
N PHE A 42 -39.26 34.44 -25.12
CA PHE A 42 -37.85 34.56 -24.75
C PHE A 42 -37.30 33.15 -24.47
N THR A 43 -36.01 32.95 -24.76
CA THR A 43 -35.32 31.72 -24.36
C THR A 43 -35.21 31.67 -22.84
N ALA A 44 -35.67 30.57 -22.23
CA ALA A 44 -35.53 30.38 -20.80
C ALA A 44 -34.03 30.28 -20.43
N PRO A 45 -33.57 31.01 -19.40
CA PRO A 45 -32.19 30.91 -18.96
C PRO A 45 -31.93 29.51 -18.39
N ARG A 46 -30.85 28.87 -18.85
CA ARG A 46 -30.36 27.61 -18.32
C ARG A 46 -28.95 27.78 -17.81
N TYR A 47 -28.67 27.24 -16.63
CA TYR A 47 -27.31 27.16 -16.11
C TYR A 47 -26.75 25.78 -16.43
N ALA A 48 -25.83 25.71 -17.39
CA ALA A 48 -25.13 24.48 -17.71
C ALA A 48 -23.75 24.50 -17.04
N LEU A 49 -23.38 23.37 -16.43
CA LEU A 49 -22.04 23.14 -15.86
C LEU A 49 -21.24 22.21 -16.79
N PRO A 50 -20.82 22.61 -18.00
CA PRO A 50 -20.24 21.67 -18.97
C PRO A 50 -18.93 21.05 -18.48
N SER A 51 -18.13 21.80 -17.72
CA SER A 51 -16.90 21.30 -17.10
C SER A 51 -16.79 21.85 -15.68
N VAL A 52 -16.37 21.00 -14.75
CA VAL A 52 -16.08 21.39 -13.37
C VAL A 52 -14.63 21.05 -13.10
N LYS A 53 -13.83 22.08 -12.81
CA LYS A 53 -12.43 21.97 -12.40
C LYS A 53 -12.30 22.32 -10.93
N MET A 54 -11.70 21.43 -10.16
CA MET A 54 -11.47 21.63 -8.73
C MET A 54 -10.02 21.33 -8.40
N ASP A 55 -9.44 22.17 -7.55
CA ASP A 55 -8.14 21.95 -6.93
C ASP A 55 -8.39 21.77 -5.43
N ILE A 56 -8.23 20.54 -4.95
CA ILE A 56 -8.56 20.17 -3.57
C ILE A 56 -7.25 19.78 -2.85
N PRO A 57 -6.80 20.57 -1.86
CA PRO A 57 -5.66 20.20 -1.05
C PRO A 57 -6.08 19.08 -0.09
N LEU A 58 -5.32 17.99 -0.08
CA LEU A 58 -5.54 16.83 0.76
C LEU A 58 -4.26 16.45 1.49
N LYS A 59 -4.41 15.99 2.72
CA LYS A 59 -3.31 15.46 3.52
C LYS A 59 -3.35 13.94 3.49
N ILE A 60 -2.26 13.28 3.11
CA ILE A 60 -2.14 11.83 3.22
C ILE A 60 -1.84 11.49 4.68
N THR A 61 -2.74 10.73 5.29
CA THR A 61 -2.57 10.27 6.67
C THR A 61 -1.91 8.91 6.76
N ASP A 62 -2.18 8.04 5.78
CA ASP A 62 -1.60 6.70 5.74
C ASP A 62 -1.65 6.12 4.31
N ILE A 63 -0.79 5.14 4.04
CA ILE A 63 -0.69 4.43 2.78
C ILE A 63 -0.68 2.93 3.05
N ASP A 64 -1.75 2.25 2.64
CA ASP A 64 -1.82 0.80 2.64
C ASP A 64 -1.24 0.27 1.33
N SER A 65 -0.11 -0.43 1.44
CA SER A 65 0.59 -1.01 0.31
C SER A 65 1.13 -2.40 0.64
N ASP A 66 0.99 -3.30 -0.33
CA ASP A 66 1.62 -4.61 -0.28
C ASP A 66 2.93 -4.57 -1.04
N SER A 67 4.02 -4.90 -0.35
CA SER A 67 5.33 -5.01 -0.98
C SER A 67 5.67 -6.46 -1.33
N LYS A 68 6.31 -6.62 -2.48
CA LYS A 68 6.85 -7.87 -3.01
C LYS A 68 8.36 -7.79 -2.91
N TYR A 69 8.96 -8.75 -2.23
CA TYR A 69 10.41 -8.83 -2.03
C TYR A 69 11.00 -9.99 -2.80
N ASN A 70 12.27 -9.85 -3.19
CA ASN A 70 13.10 -10.92 -3.71
C ASN A 70 14.10 -11.35 -2.65
N PHE A 71 14.15 -12.64 -2.33
CA PHE A 71 15.14 -13.21 -1.43
C PHE A 71 16.18 -13.98 -2.24
N LYS A 72 17.40 -13.42 -2.34
CA LYS A 72 18.51 -14.09 -3.02
C LYS A 72 19.62 -14.39 -2.03
N LEU A 73 19.81 -15.67 -1.75
CA LEU A 73 20.86 -16.14 -0.86
C LEU A 73 22.11 -16.53 -1.65
N ASN A 74 23.24 -15.93 -1.32
CA ASN A 74 24.55 -16.45 -1.67
C ASN A 74 25.24 -16.87 -0.38
N GLU A 75 25.51 -18.17 -0.23
CA GLU A 75 26.10 -18.76 0.99
C GLU A 75 27.44 -18.12 1.35
N ASP A 76 28.32 -17.92 0.36
CA ASP A 76 29.66 -17.39 0.60
C ASP A 76 29.59 -15.92 1.05
N GLN A 77 28.69 -15.15 0.46
CA GLN A 77 28.41 -13.77 0.87
C GLN A 77 27.77 -13.72 2.27
N LEU A 78 26.83 -14.62 2.58
CA LEU A 78 26.20 -14.73 3.90
C LEU A 78 27.24 -14.95 4.99
N ILE A 79 28.12 -15.94 4.80
CA ILE A 79 29.18 -16.28 5.75
C ILE A 79 30.12 -15.10 5.95
N GLY A 80 30.54 -14.45 4.85
CA GLY A 80 31.42 -13.29 4.91
C GLY A 80 30.84 -12.18 5.78
N GLU A 81 29.58 -11.79 5.53
CA GLU A 81 28.90 -10.71 6.26
C GLU A 81 28.60 -11.07 7.72
N VAL A 82 28.20 -12.33 8.01
CA VAL A 82 27.99 -12.79 9.38
C VAL A 82 29.31 -12.77 10.16
N ASN A 83 30.38 -13.32 9.60
CA ASN A 83 31.68 -13.37 10.27
C ASN A 83 32.29 -11.98 10.47
N GLU A 84 32.09 -11.07 9.53
CA GLU A 84 32.48 -9.67 9.71
C GLU A 84 31.76 -9.03 10.90
N ARG A 85 30.44 -9.21 11.01
CA ARG A 85 29.65 -8.70 12.14
C ARG A 85 30.01 -9.36 13.46
N ILE A 86 30.29 -10.67 13.46
CA ILE A 86 30.80 -11.39 14.63
C ILE A 86 32.11 -10.76 15.13
N ARG A 87 33.07 -10.49 14.23
CA ARG A 87 34.34 -9.86 14.59
C ARG A 87 34.16 -8.47 15.19
N LEU A 88 33.23 -7.67 14.65
CA LEU A 88 32.92 -6.33 15.17
C LEU A 88 32.33 -6.42 16.58
N VAL A 89 31.29 -7.23 16.74
CA VAL A 89 30.59 -7.42 18.02
C VAL A 89 31.49 -7.99 19.10
N ASN A 90 32.35 -8.96 18.77
CA ASN A 90 33.31 -9.51 19.73
C ASN A 90 34.27 -8.43 20.25
N ARG A 91 34.69 -7.48 19.40
CA ARG A 91 35.54 -6.34 19.82
C ARG A 91 34.77 -5.34 20.68
N GLU A 92 33.55 -5.00 20.29
CA GLU A 92 32.75 -3.96 20.95
C GLU A 92 32.18 -4.42 22.29
N LYS A 93 31.60 -5.63 22.31
CA LYS A 93 30.88 -6.19 23.47
C LYS A 93 31.73 -7.14 24.31
N LYS A 94 33.01 -7.33 23.95
CA LYS A 94 33.95 -8.28 24.60
C LYS A 94 33.39 -9.70 24.68
N LEU A 95 32.69 -10.12 23.64
CA LEU A 95 32.15 -11.47 23.49
C LEU A 95 33.14 -12.38 22.76
N ASN A 96 32.95 -13.70 22.87
CA ASN A 96 33.78 -14.69 22.18
C ASN A 96 32.93 -15.60 21.27
N ILE A 97 32.14 -14.97 20.40
CA ILE A 97 31.33 -15.67 19.40
C ILE A 97 32.27 -16.26 18.35
N GLN A 98 32.17 -17.57 18.09
CA GLN A 98 32.97 -18.21 17.06
C GLN A 98 32.45 -17.87 15.66
N GLU A 99 33.37 -17.71 14.72
CA GLU A 99 33.03 -17.55 13.31
C GLU A 99 32.34 -18.81 12.77
N ILE A 100 31.37 -18.59 11.89
CA ILE A 100 30.64 -19.67 11.25
C ILE A 100 31.37 -20.15 9.98
N THR A 101 31.18 -21.42 9.68
CA THR A 101 31.74 -22.07 8.50
C THR A 101 30.65 -22.48 7.53
N LYS A 102 31.03 -22.70 6.26
CA LYS A 102 30.11 -23.17 5.22
C LYS A 102 29.44 -24.50 5.58
N LYS A 103 30.18 -25.43 6.19
CA LYS A 103 29.66 -26.73 6.62
C LYS A 103 28.54 -26.60 7.66
N GLN A 104 28.65 -25.63 8.56
CA GLN A 104 27.66 -25.38 9.62
C GLN A 104 26.32 -24.89 9.05
N ILE A 105 26.33 -24.05 8.02
CA ILE A 105 25.10 -23.55 7.39
C ILE A 105 24.53 -24.48 6.31
N GLN A 106 25.26 -25.54 5.94
CA GLN A 106 24.81 -26.56 4.97
C GLN A 106 24.12 -27.76 5.62
N ASN A 107 23.89 -27.72 6.93
CA ASN A 107 23.08 -28.73 7.62
C ASN A 107 21.60 -28.66 7.17
N ASP A 108 20.83 -29.69 7.48
CA ASP A 108 19.43 -29.78 7.05
C ASP A 108 18.54 -28.70 7.70
N ASP A 109 18.90 -28.24 8.90
CA ASP A 109 18.19 -27.17 9.61
C ASP A 109 18.29 -25.82 8.88
N PHE A 110 19.48 -25.45 8.41
CA PHE A 110 19.67 -24.20 7.68
C PHE A 110 19.17 -24.31 6.24
N LYS A 111 19.30 -25.48 5.59
CA LYS A 111 18.68 -25.72 4.27
C LYS A 111 17.17 -25.58 4.31
N THR A 112 16.50 -26.17 5.31
CA THR A 112 15.04 -26.04 5.47
C THR A 112 14.63 -24.61 5.78
N LEU A 113 15.43 -23.90 6.57
CA LEU A 113 15.26 -22.47 6.82
C LEU A 113 15.31 -21.66 5.52
N PHE A 114 16.39 -21.78 4.75
CA PHE A 114 16.55 -21.00 3.52
C PHE A 114 15.47 -21.32 2.49
N LYS A 115 15.12 -22.60 2.31
CA LYS A 115 13.97 -23.00 1.49
C LYS A 115 12.66 -22.36 1.93
N LYS A 116 12.42 -22.23 3.24
CA LYS A 116 11.21 -21.57 3.76
C LYS A 116 11.22 -20.07 3.43
N LEU A 117 12.36 -19.40 3.60
CA LEU A 117 12.52 -17.98 3.25
C LEU A 117 12.39 -17.74 1.75
N GLU A 118 12.94 -18.63 0.91
CA GLU A 118 12.79 -18.64 -0.54
C GLU A 118 11.37 -19.02 -1.00
N SER A 119 10.63 -19.85 -0.28
CA SER A 119 9.25 -20.23 -0.67
C SER A 119 8.27 -19.06 -0.60
N ASN A 120 8.63 -18.02 0.16
CA ASN A 120 7.89 -16.77 0.26
C ASN A 120 8.46 -15.68 -0.65
N ASP A 121 9.43 -16.03 -1.48
CA ASP A 121 9.98 -15.17 -2.50
C ASP A 121 8.85 -14.67 -3.42
N GLN A 122 8.93 -13.39 -3.75
CA GLN A 122 8.08 -12.77 -4.74
C GLN A 122 6.56 -12.78 -4.46
N LYS A 123 6.15 -12.99 -3.20
CA LYS A 123 4.74 -12.89 -2.76
C LYS A 123 4.44 -11.52 -2.14
N PHE A 124 3.26 -10.98 -2.45
CA PHE A 124 2.75 -9.73 -1.84
C PHE A 124 2.35 -9.94 -0.37
N GLY A 125 2.50 -8.90 0.44
CA GLY A 125 2.03 -8.86 1.85
C GLY A 125 2.90 -9.66 2.84
N LYS A 126 4.07 -10.17 2.41
CA LYS A 126 5.01 -10.88 3.28
C LYS A 126 6.19 -9.98 3.61
N LEU A 127 6.16 -9.39 4.81
CA LEU A 127 7.24 -8.54 5.30
C LEU A 127 8.46 -9.39 5.69
N PRO A 128 9.67 -9.05 5.21
CA PRO A 128 10.90 -9.75 5.57
C PRO A 128 11.10 -9.93 7.08
N VAL A 129 10.84 -8.87 7.85
CA VAL A 129 10.95 -8.88 9.32
C VAL A 129 10.03 -9.93 9.94
N ALA A 130 8.78 -9.98 9.51
CA ALA A 130 7.82 -10.94 10.02
C ALA A 130 8.20 -12.38 9.64
N GLU A 131 8.75 -12.61 8.46
CA GLU A 131 9.18 -13.94 8.02
C GLU A 131 10.43 -14.41 8.76
N VAL A 132 11.41 -13.54 8.99
CA VAL A 132 12.61 -13.85 9.78
C VAL A 132 12.25 -14.08 11.26
N MET A 133 11.33 -13.30 11.84
CA MET A 133 10.89 -13.49 13.23
C MET A 133 10.09 -14.78 13.47
N LYS A 134 9.39 -15.29 12.45
CA LYS A 134 8.69 -16.60 12.52
C LYS A 134 9.65 -17.79 12.55
N VAL A 135 10.92 -17.57 12.24
CA VAL A 135 11.93 -18.61 12.29
C VAL A 135 12.48 -18.65 13.70
N ASP A 136 12.50 -19.85 14.28
CA ASP A 136 13.26 -20.11 15.49
C ASP A 136 14.77 -20.17 15.18
N LEU A 137 15.37 -19.00 15.02
CA LEU A 137 16.81 -18.86 14.77
C LEU A 137 17.62 -19.23 16.02
N LYS A 138 17.04 -19.08 17.22
CA LYS A 138 17.75 -19.33 18.47
C LYS A 138 18.13 -20.81 18.59
N THR A 139 17.19 -21.72 18.37
CA THR A 139 17.46 -23.17 18.43
C THR A 139 18.42 -23.62 17.33
N LYS A 140 18.26 -23.10 16.11
CA LYS A 140 19.17 -23.39 14.99
C LYS A 140 20.60 -22.92 15.25
N ILE A 141 20.78 -21.78 15.92
CA ILE A 141 22.10 -21.25 16.29
C ILE A 141 22.70 -22.02 17.46
N GLN A 142 21.90 -22.41 18.46
CA GLN A 142 22.37 -23.26 19.55
C GLN A 142 22.92 -24.59 19.03
N ALA A 143 22.28 -25.17 17.99
CA ALA A 143 22.77 -26.38 17.33
C ALA A 143 24.18 -26.21 16.73
N LEU A 144 24.55 -25.01 16.26
CA LEU A 144 25.90 -24.72 15.73
C LEU A 144 27.00 -24.79 16.80
N ASN A 145 26.64 -24.54 18.06
CA ASN A 145 27.57 -24.50 19.20
C ASN A 145 27.71 -25.84 19.94
N THR A 146 26.96 -26.89 19.55
CA THR A 146 26.90 -28.19 20.26
C THR A 146 28.22 -28.97 20.28
N GLY A 147 29.23 -28.58 19.50
CA GLY A 147 30.54 -29.23 19.44
C GLY A 147 31.64 -28.59 20.31
N VAL A 148 31.36 -27.51 21.04
CA VAL A 148 32.38 -26.73 21.76
C VAL A 148 32.09 -26.75 23.25
N PHE A 149 32.96 -27.42 24.02
CA PHE A 149 32.92 -27.36 25.48
C PHE A 149 33.14 -25.91 25.96
N ARG A 150 32.19 -25.33 26.69
CA ARG A 150 32.24 -23.97 27.21
C ARG A 150 31.86 -23.94 28.70
N PRO A 151 32.55 -23.15 29.55
CA PRO A 151 32.20 -23.01 30.96
C PRO A 151 30.80 -22.40 31.14
N GLN A 152 30.08 -22.80 32.20
CA GLN A 152 28.69 -22.42 32.52
C GLN A 152 28.55 -20.98 33.04
N ASP A 153 29.27 -20.03 32.46
CA ASP A 153 29.10 -18.62 32.81
C ASP A 153 28.05 -18.04 31.85
N GLY A 154 27.06 -17.30 32.35
CA GLY A 154 25.90 -16.75 31.59
C GLY A 154 26.21 -15.92 30.33
N SER A 155 27.50 -15.74 30.00
CA SER A 155 28.02 -15.33 28.70
C SER A 155 27.48 -16.15 27.51
N ALA A 156 27.20 -17.44 27.69
CA ALA A 156 26.76 -18.31 26.60
C ALA A 156 25.40 -17.90 26.01
N ASP A 157 24.45 -17.47 26.86
CA ASP A 157 23.14 -17.00 26.40
C ASP A 157 23.23 -15.63 25.74
N ALA A 158 24.08 -14.75 26.26
CA ALA A 158 24.33 -13.44 25.67
C ALA A 158 24.92 -13.57 24.26
N GLU A 159 25.90 -14.46 24.08
CA GLU A 159 26.52 -14.76 22.78
C GLU A 159 25.52 -15.37 21.79
N VAL A 160 24.66 -16.29 22.23
CA VAL A 160 23.62 -16.90 21.38
C VAL A 160 22.59 -15.86 20.94
N ASN A 161 22.13 -14.99 21.85
CA ASN A 161 21.17 -13.94 21.52
C ASN A 161 21.77 -12.94 20.52
N GLU A 162 23.04 -12.57 20.72
CA GLU A 162 23.74 -11.67 19.84
C GLU A 162 23.97 -12.28 18.46
N LEU A 163 24.39 -13.54 18.38
CA LEU A 163 24.53 -14.27 17.12
C LEU A 163 23.19 -14.40 16.38
N LYS A 164 22.08 -14.57 17.12
CA LYS A 164 20.71 -14.55 16.57
C LYS A 164 20.36 -13.19 15.98
N ASP A 165 20.71 -12.10 16.63
CA ASP A 165 20.47 -10.75 16.13
C ASP A 165 21.34 -10.46 14.88
N ILE A 166 22.61 -10.88 14.88
CA ILE A 166 23.50 -10.79 13.71
C ILE A 166 22.89 -11.54 12.53
N PHE A 167 22.53 -12.82 12.71
CA PHE A 167 21.93 -13.63 11.65
C PHE A 167 20.63 -13.01 11.13
N SER A 168 19.75 -12.57 12.03
CA SER A 168 18.48 -11.93 11.65
C SER A 168 18.74 -10.71 10.78
N ASN A 169 19.65 -9.83 11.20
CA ASN A 169 19.98 -8.62 10.45
C ASN A 169 20.65 -8.91 9.11
N VAL A 170 21.49 -9.94 9.00
CA VAL A 170 22.09 -10.32 7.71
C VAL A 170 21.01 -10.87 6.77
N LEU A 171 20.13 -11.74 7.27
CA LEU A 171 19.04 -12.32 6.48
C LEU A 171 18.07 -11.25 5.98
N LEU A 172 17.72 -10.27 6.81
CA LEU A 172 16.87 -9.15 6.41
C LEU A 172 17.47 -8.36 5.25
N ASN A 173 18.79 -8.16 5.27
CA ASN A 173 19.51 -7.47 4.20
C ASN A 173 19.57 -8.26 2.88
N LYS A 174 19.16 -9.54 2.86
CA LYS A 174 19.05 -10.34 1.62
C LYS A 174 17.71 -10.18 0.92
N TYR A 175 16.74 -9.52 1.55
CA TYR A 175 15.50 -9.15 0.91
C TYR A 175 15.66 -7.82 0.17
N THR A 176 15.43 -7.83 -1.13
CA THR A 176 15.39 -6.62 -1.96
C THR A 176 13.97 -6.35 -2.40
N LEU A 177 13.50 -5.11 -2.27
CA LEU A 177 12.18 -4.71 -2.78
C LEU A 177 12.15 -4.87 -4.30
N VAL A 178 11.16 -5.59 -4.82
CA VAL A 178 10.98 -5.81 -6.26
C VAL A 178 9.89 -4.90 -6.79
N ASN A 179 8.76 -4.88 -6.09
CA ASN A 179 7.57 -4.15 -6.50
C ASN A 179 6.73 -3.82 -5.27
N SER A 180 5.95 -2.76 -5.33
CA SER A 180 4.96 -2.40 -4.32
C SER A 180 3.64 -2.13 -5.02
N LYS A 181 2.58 -2.79 -4.53
CA LYS A 181 1.21 -2.56 -4.96
C LYS A 181 0.57 -1.61 -3.96
N LEU A 182 0.18 -0.43 -4.43
CA LEU A 182 -0.62 0.50 -3.65
C LEU A 182 -2.07 -0.02 -3.61
N ASN A 183 -2.60 -0.24 -2.41
CA ASN A 183 -3.96 -0.73 -2.22
C ASN A 183 -4.91 0.42 -1.88
N ASN A 184 -4.60 1.19 -0.84
CA ASN A 184 -5.44 2.31 -0.41
C ASN A 184 -4.57 3.51 -0.02
N ILE A 185 -5.04 4.71 -0.36
CA ILE A 185 -4.52 5.97 0.19
C ILE A 185 -5.55 6.49 1.17
N TYR A 186 -5.12 6.76 2.40
CA TYR A 186 -5.96 7.38 3.42
C TYR A 186 -5.65 8.86 3.52
N ILE A 187 -6.70 9.66 3.56
CA ILE A 187 -6.63 11.11 3.53
C ILE A 187 -7.37 11.76 4.69
N ASP A 188 -6.99 13.00 4.94
CA ASP A 188 -7.70 13.97 5.75
C ASP A 188 -7.86 15.26 4.94
N PRO A 189 -9.10 15.67 4.61
CA PRO A 189 -9.35 16.90 3.87
C PRO A 189 -9.15 18.16 4.73
N ASN A 190 -8.99 18.04 6.06
CA ASN A 190 -8.66 19.17 6.91
C ASN A 190 -7.13 19.41 6.92
N THR A 191 -6.71 20.38 6.11
CA THR A 191 -5.30 20.72 5.89
C THR A 191 -4.79 21.87 6.77
N ASN A 192 -5.63 22.42 7.66
CA ASN A 192 -5.32 23.64 8.41
C ASN A 192 -4.70 23.42 9.81
N SER A 193 -4.38 22.19 10.20
CA SER A 193 -3.85 21.90 11.54
C SER A 193 -2.32 22.06 11.64
N ALA A 194 -1.86 22.73 12.70
CA ALA A 194 -0.44 23.06 12.93
C ALA A 194 0.49 21.85 13.19
N GLU A 195 -0.07 20.64 13.39
CA GLU A 195 0.68 19.40 13.65
C GLU A 195 1.20 18.68 12.38
N ASP A 196 1.03 19.28 11.21
CA ASP A 196 1.20 18.57 9.93
C ASP A 196 2.59 18.76 9.26
N LYS A 197 3.62 19.18 10.01
CA LYS A 197 4.98 19.45 9.46
C LYS A 197 5.66 18.25 8.77
N ASP A 198 5.31 17.02 9.16
CA ASP A 198 5.91 15.80 8.60
C ASP A 198 4.95 15.00 7.70
N LYS A 199 3.78 15.56 7.36
CA LYS A 199 2.76 14.87 6.56
C LYS A 199 2.82 15.27 5.08
N LEU A 200 2.51 14.32 4.22
CA LEU A 200 2.54 14.52 2.77
C LEU A 200 1.25 15.21 2.32
N PHE A 201 1.39 16.38 1.69
CA PHE A 201 0.27 17.11 1.10
C PHE A 201 0.22 16.86 -0.40
N ILE A 202 -0.98 16.60 -0.92
CA ILE A 202 -1.25 16.49 -2.35
C ILE A 202 -2.34 17.48 -2.74
N ASN A 203 -2.19 18.06 -3.93
CA ASN A 203 -3.26 18.82 -4.56
C ASN A 203 -3.93 17.92 -5.59
N LEU A 204 -5.17 17.56 -5.32
CA LEU A 204 -5.97 16.75 -6.21
C LEU A 204 -6.64 17.66 -7.25
N GLN A 205 -6.18 17.55 -8.50
CA GLN A 205 -6.79 18.21 -9.64
C GLN A 205 -7.86 17.30 -10.24
N VAL A 206 -9.12 17.65 -10.04
CA VAL A 206 -10.26 16.93 -10.62
C VAL A 206 -10.83 17.76 -11.75
N THR A 207 -10.91 17.16 -12.94
CA THR A 207 -11.69 17.71 -14.06
C THR A 207 -12.80 16.72 -14.37
N MET A 208 -14.04 17.17 -14.28
CA MET A 208 -15.19 16.44 -14.82
C MET A 208 -15.71 17.17 -16.04
N GLU A 209 -15.93 16.40 -17.09
CA GLU A 209 -16.53 16.85 -18.33
C GLU A 209 -17.90 16.20 -18.46
N ALA A 210 -18.84 16.90 -19.06
CA ALA A 210 -20.15 16.33 -19.34
C ALA A 210 -20.03 15.29 -20.46
N GLU A 211 -20.14 14.02 -20.11
CA GLU A 211 -20.45 12.94 -21.05
C GLU A 211 -21.99 12.74 -21.03
N GLY A 212 -22.61 12.78 -22.19
CA GLY A 212 -24.03 12.52 -22.35
C GLY A 212 -24.29 11.02 -22.29
N ILE A 213 -25.19 10.57 -21.41
CA ILE A 213 -25.76 9.23 -21.52
C ILE A 213 -27.19 9.38 -22.01
N LYS A 214 -27.45 8.89 -23.22
CA LYS A 214 -28.79 8.84 -23.79
C LYS A 214 -29.36 7.44 -23.60
N VAL A 215 -30.38 7.31 -22.75
CA VAL A 215 -31.14 6.08 -22.57
C VAL A 215 -32.44 6.19 -23.37
N LEU A 216 -32.64 5.26 -24.30
CA LEU A 216 -33.82 5.14 -25.14
C LEU A 216 -34.51 3.82 -24.81
N SER A 217 -35.65 3.88 -24.13
CA SER A 217 -36.50 2.71 -23.89
C SER A 217 -37.55 2.59 -25.00
N TYR A 218 -37.58 1.46 -25.70
CA TYR A 218 -38.56 1.18 -26.76
C TYR A 218 -39.01 -0.28 -26.70
N LYS A 219 -40.19 -0.58 -27.29
CA LYS A 219 -40.65 -1.96 -27.43
C LYS A 219 -40.11 -2.57 -28.72
N ASP A 220 -39.48 -3.72 -28.62
CA ASP A 220 -39.02 -4.47 -29.79
C ASP A 220 -40.19 -5.09 -30.58
N LYS A 221 -39.87 -5.77 -31.68
CA LYS A 221 -40.87 -6.40 -32.56
C LYS A 221 -41.66 -7.51 -31.87
N ASP A 222 -41.15 -8.04 -30.77
CA ASP A 222 -41.74 -9.11 -29.98
C ASP A 222 -42.49 -8.56 -28.74
N GLY A 223 -42.54 -7.24 -28.59
CA GLY A 223 -43.25 -6.54 -27.52
C GLY A 223 -42.47 -6.41 -26.20
N ASN A 224 -41.20 -6.83 -26.17
CA ASN A 224 -40.34 -6.69 -25.00
C ASN A 224 -39.83 -5.25 -24.87
N GLU A 225 -39.71 -4.79 -23.64
CA GLU A 225 -39.12 -3.49 -23.35
C GLU A 225 -37.59 -3.61 -23.43
N VAL A 226 -36.99 -2.87 -24.36
CA VAL A 226 -35.55 -2.85 -24.61
C VAL A 226 -35.03 -1.46 -24.33
N GLU A 227 -33.96 -1.38 -23.56
CA GLU A 227 -33.25 -0.13 -23.29
C GLU A 227 -31.96 -0.07 -24.12
N GLN A 228 -31.83 0.98 -24.93
CA GLN A 228 -30.60 1.31 -25.62
C GLN A 228 -29.89 2.44 -24.89
N ILE A 229 -28.67 2.19 -24.44
CA ILE A 229 -27.81 3.18 -23.80
C ILE A 229 -26.75 3.63 -24.82
N THR A 230 -26.70 4.92 -25.11
CA THR A 230 -25.68 5.54 -25.98
C THR A 230 -24.86 6.52 -25.18
N PHE A 231 -23.54 6.50 -25.34
CA PHE A 231 -22.59 7.45 -24.75
C PHE A 231 -22.26 8.51 -25.81
N GLU A 232 -22.43 9.79 -25.49
CA GLU A 232 -22.20 10.98 -26.34
C GLU A 232 -21.15 11.92 -25.73
#